data_AF-A0A9D6I5P3-F1
#
_entry.id   AF-A0A9D6I5P3-F1
#
_cell.length_a   1.000
_cell.length_b   1.000
_cell.length_c   1.000
_cell.angle_alpha   90.00
_cell.angle_beta   90.00
_cell.angle_gamma   90.00
#
_symmetry.space_group_name_H-M   'P 1'
#
loop_
_entity.id
_entity.type
_entity.pdbx_description
1 polymer ?
#
loop_
_entity_poly.entity_id
_entity_poly.type
_entity_poly.pdbx_seq_one_letter_code
_entity_poly.pdbx_strand_id
1 'polypeptide(L)'
;MPAVRIGPKHQVTIPKEVFEALNLDVGDFLDATAQGGHVILTPKQLAAKAPAPRLTPAEQRVLARASAKIERIQRDLLHARGLTREESQVAAKAGLIDPDQMYWWTETWQRGERAAEADVRAKRLLGPFSTVEAFKKNIKRR
;
A
#
# COMPACT_ATOMS: atom_id res chain seq x y z
N MET A 1 -0.46 -26.56 19.04
CA MET A 1 -0.73 -25.27 19.71
C MET A 1 0.56 -24.81 20.35
N PRO A 2 1.12 -23.65 19.95
CA PRO A 2 2.31 -23.11 20.60
C PRO A 2 1.99 -22.73 22.05
N ALA A 3 2.76 -23.24 23.00
CA ALA A 3 2.72 -22.80 24.39
C ALA A 3 3.54 -21.51 24.52
N VAL A 4 2.97 -20.49 25.14
CA VAL A 4 3.62 -19.19 25.35
C VAL A 4 3.84 -18.94 26.84
N ARG A 5 4.96 -18.32 27.20
CA ARG A 5 5.30 -17.98 28.58
C ARG A 5 4.88 -16.54 28.87
N ILE A 6 4.36 -16.29 30.06
CA ILE A 6 4.11 -14.94 30.57
C ILE A 6 5.44 -14.33 31.01
N GLY A 7 5.81 -13.22 30.38
CA GLY A 7 6.99 -12.41 30.72
C GLY A 7 6.72 -11.41 31.85
N PRO A 8 7.71 -10.55 32.17
CA PRO A 8 7.52 -9.45 33.11
C PRO A 8 6.35 -8.55 32.70
N LYS A 9 5.68 -7.94 33.69
CA LYS A 9 4.52 -7.06 33.47
C LYS A 9 3.39 -7.71 32.65
N HIS A 10 3.23 -9.03 32.77
CA HIS A 10 2.16 -9.80 32.12
C HIS A 10 2.21 -9.80 30.59
N GLN A 11 3.37 -9.56 29.99
CA GLN A 11 3.54 -9.61 28.54
C GLN A 11 3.46 -11.06 28.03
N VAL A 12 2.76 -11.26 26.92
CA VAL A 12 2.70 -12.53 26.20
C VAL A 12 3.09 -12.32 24.75
N THR A 13 3.85 -13.25 24.18
CA THR A 13 4.17 -13.23 22.76
C THR A 13 3.03 -13.87 21.99
N ILE A 14 2.49 -13.18 20.99
CA ILE A 14 1.53 -13.76 20.04
C ILE A 14 2.35 -14.55 19.01
N PRO A 15 2.12 -15.88 18.86
CA PRO A 15 2.81 -16.69 17.86
C PRO A 15 2.60 -16.14 16.45
N LYS A 16 3.61 -16.29 15.59
CA LYS A 16 3.63 -15.71 14.24
C LYS A 16 2.41 -16.13 13.43
N GLU A 17 2.00 -17.39 13.54
CA GLU A 17 0.88 -17.94 12.77
C GLU A 17 -0.44 -17.27 13.14
N VAL A 18 -0.62 -16.90 14.43
CA VAL A 18 -1.80 -16.19 14.91
C VAL A 18 -1.74 -14.72 14.51
N PHE A 19 -0.56 -14.12 14.59
CA PHE A 19 -0.32 -12.72 14.20
C PHE A 19 -0.65 -12.49 12.72
N GLU A 20 -0.18 -13.37 11.84
CA GLU A 20 -0.46 -13.32 10.40
C GLU A 20 -1.92 -13.68 10.07
N ALA A 21 -2.49 -14.72 10.71
CA ALA A 21 -3.86 -15.13 10.45
C ALA A 21 -4.91 -14.07 10.84
N LEU A 22 -4.59 -13.25 11.84
CA LEU A 22 -5.44 -12.13 12.27
C LEU A 22 -5.06 -10.79 11.60
N ASN A 23 -4.07 -10.80 10.69
CA ASN A 23 -3.55 -9.63 9.99
C ASN A 23 -3.28 -8.44 10.93
N LEU A 24 -2.54 -8.72 12.00
CA LEU A 24 -2.14 -7.73 12.99
C LEU A 24 -0.87 -7.02 12.53
N ASP A 25 -0.71 -5.76 12.94
CA ASP A 25 0.48 -4.95 12.74
C ASP A 25 1.11 -4.53 14.08
N VAL A 26 2.42 -4.25 14.07
CA VAL A 26 3.11 -3.73 15.27
C VAL A 26 2.55 -2.36 15.59
N GLY A 27 2.01 -2.21 16.80
CA GLY A 27 1.35 -0.97 17.25
C GLY A 27 -0.18 -1.06 17.23
N ASP A 28 -0.76 -2.15 16.72
CA ASP A 28 -2.18 -2.42 16.88
C ASP A 28 -2.56 -2.58 18.35
N PHE A 29 -3.80 -2.20 18.65
CA PHE A 29 -4.36 -2.35 19.97
C PHE A 29 -5.29 -3.57 20.03
N LEU A 30 -5.28 -4.24 21.18
CA LEU A 30 -6.15 -5.39 21.45
C LEU A 30 -6.93 -5.10 22.74
N ASP A 31 -8.23 -5.37 22.74
CA ASP A 31 -9.00 -5.47 23.98
C ASP A 31 -8.71 -6.82 24.64
N ALA A 32 -8.39 -6.79 25.94
CA ALA A 32 -8.13 -7.99 26.73
C ALA A 32 -9.28 -8.21 27.72
N THR A 33 -9.95 -9.35 27.62
CA THR A 33 -11.06 -9.72 28.54
C THR A 33 -10.89 -11.12 29.08
N ALA A 34 -11.42 -11.37 30.28
CA ALA A 34 -11.48 -12.70 30.88
C ALA A 34 -12.90 -13.27 30.74
N GLN A 35 -13.04 -14.40 30.03
CA GLN A 35 -14.31 -15.10 29.87
C GLN A 35 -14.10 -16.61 30.03
N GLY A 36 -14.86 -17.24 30.94
CA GLY A 36 -14.79 -18.69 31.13
C GLY A 36 -13.40 -19.22 31.50
N GLY A 37 -12.57 -18.44 32.19
CA GLY A 37 -11.19 -18.82 32.52
C GLY A 37 -10.18 -18.64 31.36
N HIS A 38 -10.62 -18.09 30.22
CA HIS A 38 -9.77 -17.76 29.09
C HIS A 38 -9.51 -16.26 29.02
N VAL A 39 -8.31 -15.89 28.58
CA VAL A 39 -8.00 -14.52 28.13
C VAL A 39 -8.35 -14.44 26.66
N ILE A 40 -9.32 -13.58 26.32
CA ILE A 40 -9.71 -13.28 24.95
C ILE A 40 -9.08 -11.94 24.58
N LEU A 41 -8.18 -11.97 23.60
CA LEU A 41 -7.61 -10.78 22.98
C LEU A 41 -8.35 -10.53 21.66
N THR A 42 -9.07 -9.42 21.57
CA THR A 42 -9.83 -9.04 20.36
C THR A 42 -9.18 -7.81 19.75
N PRO A 43 -8.84 -7.81 18.44
CA PRO A 43 -8.32 -6.62 17.78
C PRO A 43 -9.24 -5.43 17.95
N LYS A 44 -8.67 -4.30 18.38
CA LYS A 44 -9.38 -3.05 18.62
C LYS A 44 -8.72 -1.93 17.86
N GLN A 45 -9.49 -1.30 16.98
CA GLN A 45 -9.07 -0.03 16.40
C GLN A 45 -9.25 1.07 17.45
N LEU A 46 -8.15 1.62 17.98
CA LEU A 46 -8.18 2.76 18.91
C LEU A 46 -8.33 4.12 18.24
N ALA A 47 -8.46 4.15 16.92
CA ALA A 47 -9.11 5.25 16.23
C ALA A 47 -10.35 4.68 15.57
N ALA A 48 -11.52 5.26 15.85
CA ALA A 48 -12.50 5.34 14.80
C ALA A 48 -11.75 6.04 13.65
N LYS A 49 -11.35 5.29 12.60
CA LYS A 49 -11.05 5.93 11.31
C LYS A 49 -12.21 6.90 11.13
N ALA A 50 -11.90 8.20 11.03
CA ALA A 50 -12.92 9.21 10.81
C ALA A 50 -13.88 8.64 9.76
N PRO A 51 -15.20 8.60 10.03
CA PRO A 51 -16.13 7.88 9.19
C PRO A 51 -15.83 8.26 7.74
N ALA A 52 -15.54 7.24 6.91
CA ALA A 52 -15.03 7.45 5.57
C ALA A 52 -15.84 8.57 4.91
N PRO A 53 -15.20 9.67 4.49
CA PRO A 53 -15.91 10.85 4.03
C PRO A 53 -16.98 10.45 3.02
N ARG A 54 -18.26 10.74 3.30
CA ARG A 54 -19.35 10.33 2.40
C ARG A 54 -19.12 10.95 1.02
N LEU A 55 -19.10 10.11 0.00
CA LEU A 55 -18.97 10.56 -1.39
C LEU A 55 -20.34 10.99 -1.92
N THR A 56 -20.36 12.12 -2.60
CA THR A 56 -21.52 12.56 -3.39
C THR A 56 -21.74 11.64 -4.59
N PRO A 57 -22.94 11.63 -5.22
CA PRO A 57 -23.18 10.84 -6.43
C PRO A 57 -22.23 11.17 -7.59
N ALA A 58 -21.77 12.43 -7.68
CA ALA A 58 -20.77 12.84 -8.67
C ALA A 58 -19.40 12.21 -8.34
N GLU A 59 -18.95 12.29 -7.09
CA GLU A 59 -17.70 11.67 -6.64
C GLU A 59 -17.74 10.14 -6.78
N GLN A 60 -18.87 9.48 -6.57
CA GLN A 60 -19.00 8.04 -6.80
C GLN A 60 -18.74 7.66 -8.26
N ARG A 61 -19.21 8.46 -9.23
CA ARG A 61 -18.92 8.25 -10.66
C ARG A 61 -17.44 8.46 -10.96
N VAL A 62 -16.81 9.45 -10.33
CA VAL A 62 -15.37 9.69 -10.45
C VAL A 62 -14.58 8.53 -9.84
N LEU A 63 -14.96 8.04 -8.67
CA LEU A 63 -14.33 6.91 -8.00
C LEU A 63 -14.39 5.65 -8.87
N ALA A 64 -15.54 5.35 -9.47
CA ALA A 64 -15.69 4.20 -10.37
C ALA A 64 -14.70 4.26 -11.54
N ARG A 65 -14.51 5.45 -12.14
CA ARG A 65 -13.52 5.67 -13.21
C ARG A 65 -12.09 5.53 -12.70
N ALA A 66 -11.80 6.12 -11.54
CA ALA A 66 -10.48 6.05 -10.91
C ALA A 66 -10.10 4.60 -10.60
N SER A 67 -11.02 3.82 -10.00
CA SER A 67 -10.83 2.40 -9.71
C SER A 67 -10.52 1.59 -10.95
N ALA A 68 -11.30 1.78 -12.03
CA ALA A 68 -11.06 1.08 -13.30
C ALA A 68 -9.70 1.44 -13.92
N LYS A 69 -9.23 2.69 -13.78
CA LYS A 69 -7.90 3.11 -14.22
C LYS A 69 -6.79 2.50 -13.37
N ILE A 70 -6.94 2.51 -12.04
CA ILE A 70 -6.01 1.89 -11.09
C ILE A 70 -5.79 0.41 -11.44
N GLU A 71 -6.87 -0.34 -11.60
CA GLU A 71 -6.77 -1.75 -12.00
C GLU A 71 -6.09 -1.93 -13.37
N ARG A 72 -6.35 -1.02 -14.32
CA ARG A 72 -5.72 -1.09 -15.64
C ARG A 72 -4.22 -0.80 -15.56
N ILE A 73 -3.78 0.16 -14.75
CA ILE A 73 -2.37 0.46 -14.49
C ILE A 73 -1.67 -0.77 -13.89
N GLN A 74 -2.30 -1.43 -12.92
CA GLN A 74 -1.76 -2.63 -12.29
C GLN A 74 -1.67 -3.83 -13.25
N ARG A 75 -2.64 -3.99 -14.16
CA ARG A 75 -2.66 -5.10 -15.13
C ARG A 75 -1.74 -4.88 -16.33
N ASP A 76 -1.71 -3.66 -16.87
CA ASP A 76 -0.99 -3.32 -18.10
C ASP A 76 -0.52 -1.87 -18.07
N LEU A 77 0.58 -1.66 -17.34
CA LEU A 77 1.20 -0.35 -17.18
C LEU A 77 1.45 0.32 -18.54
N LEU A 78 1.98 -0.41 -19.54
CA LEU A 78 2.39 0.13 -20.84
C LEU A 78 1.28 0.83 -21.63
N HIS A 79 0.04 0.39 -21.49
CA HIS A 79 -1.09 0.93 -22.25
C HIS A 79 -2.16 1.57 -21.36
N ALA A 80 -1.95 1.62 -20.05
CA ALA A 80 -2.84 2.30 -19.13
C ALA A 80 -2.65 3.81 -19.17
N ARG A 81 -3.73 4.55 -18.92
CA ARG A 81 -3.68 6.00 -18.68
C ARG A 81 -3.76 6.26 -17.18
N GLY A 82 -2.95 7.17 -16.69
CA GLY A 82 -2.99 7.63 -15.30
C GLY A 82 -4.27 8.40 -14.97
N LEU A 83 -4.41 8.68 -13.68
CA LEU A 83 -5.53 9.41 -13.12
C LEU A 83 -5.39 10.90 -13.38
N THR A 84 -6.53 11.60 -13.43
CA THR A 84 -6.58 13.06 -13.27
C THR A 84 -6.39 13.43 -11.80
N ARG A 85 -6.11 14.71 -11.52
CA ARG A 85 -6.00 15.21 -10.13
C ARG A 85 -7.29 14.98 -9.33
N GLU A 86 -8.44 15.15 -9.97
CA GLU A 86 -9.75 14.90 -9.35
C GLU A 86 -9.93 13.40 -9.03
N GLU A 87 -9.60 12.52 -9.98
CA GLU A 87 -9.67 11.07 -9.78
C GLU A 87 -8.74 10.61 -8.65
N SER A 88 -7.52 11.14 -8.57
CA SER A 88 -6.59 10.80 -7.48
C SER A 88 -7.08 11.31 -6.12
N GLN A 89 -7.64 12.52 -6.07
CA GLN A 89 -8.20 13.07 -4.83
C GLN A 89 -9.42 12.27 -4.33
N VAL A 90 -10.32 11.89 -5.24
CA VAL A 90 -11.49 11.08 -4.89
C VAL A 90 -11.07 9.67 -4.47
N ALA A 91 -10.10 9.06 -5.16
CA ALA A 91 -9.55 7.76 -4.78
C ALA A 91 -8.90 7.81 -3.39
N ALA A 92 -8.15 8.88 -3.07
CA ALA A 92 -7.54 9.08 -1.75
C ALA A 92 -8.59 9.30 -0.66
N LYS A 93 -9.61 10.14 -0.93
CA LYS A 93 -10.75 10.37 -0.03
C LYS A 93 -11.51 9.07 0.26
N ALA A 94 -11.62 8.18 -0.71
CA ALA A 94 -12.25 6.87 -0.58
C ALA A 94 -11.36 5.81 0.11
N GLY A 95 -10.09 6.13 0.39
CA GLY A 95 -9.13 5.19 0.96
C GLY A 95 -8.63 4.13 -0.03
N LEU A 96 -8.82 4.33 -1.34
CA LEU A 96 -8.35 3.42 -2.39
C LEU A 96 -6.86 3.59 -2.68
N ILE A 97 -6.33 4.81 -2.48
CA ILE A 97 -4.91 5.12 -2.58
C ILE A 97 -4.49 5.95 -1.37
N ASP A 98 -3.22 5.86 -0.98
CA ASP A 98 -2.67 6.71 0.07
C ASP A 98 -2.65 8.18 -0.42
N PRO A 99 -3.16 9.15 0.38
CA PRO A 99 -3.08 10.58 0.05
C PRO A 99 -1.68 11.07 -0.32
N ASP A 100 -0.63 10.56 0.35
CA ASP A 100 0.76 10.97 0.10
C ASP A 100 1.29 10.38 -1.21
N GLN A 101 0.62 9.37 -1.77
CA GLN A 101 1.00 8.70 -3.02
C GLN A 101 0.14 9.12 -4.22
N MET A 102 -0.76 10.10 -4.08
CA MET A 102 -1.63 10.56 -5.18
C MET A 102 -0.85 10.89 -6.46
N TYR A 103 0.31 11.51 -6.32
CA TYR A 103 1.15 11.93 -7.46
C TYR A 103 1.56 10.75 -8.34
N TRP A 104 1.84 9.59 -7.76
CA TRP A 104 2.28 8.38 -8.47
C TRP A 104 1.23 7.91 -9.47
N TRP A 105 -0.05 8.04 -9.11
CA TRP A 105 -1.18 7.59 -9.94
C TRP A 105 -1.51 8.55 -11.09
N THR A 106 -0.96 9.77 -11.09
CA THR A 106 -1.30 10.78 -12.10
C THR A 106 -0.77 10.42 -13.49
N GLU A 107 -1.45 10.87 -14.55
CA GLU A 107 -1.00 10.67 -15.93
C GLU A 107 0.39 11.27 -16.23
N THR A 108 0.78 12.32 -15.52
CA THR A 108 2.13 12.90 -15.63
C THR A 108 3.20 11.94 -15.14
N TRP A 109 2.98 11.28 -14.00
CA TRP A 109 3.92 10.30 -13.44
C TRP A 109 3.88 8.98 -14.23
N GLN A 110 2.69 8.46 -14.49
CA GLN A 110 2.48 7.19 -15.19
C GLN A 110 3.07 7.18 -16.60
N ARG A 111 3.21 8.35 -17.27
CA ARG A 111 3.97 8.45 -18.52
C ARG A 111 5.44 8.06 -18.36
N GLY A 112 6.08 8.48 -17.28
CA GLY A 112 7.45 8.11 -16.95
C GLY A 112 7.57 6.63 -16.64
N GLU A 113 6.64 6.09 -15.84
CA GLU A 113 6.57 4.65 -15.54
C GLU A 113 6.43 3.81 -16.81
N ARG A 114 5.59 4.23 -17.75
CA ARG A 114 5.46 3.58 -19.06
C ARG A 114 6.74 3.62 -19.88
N ALA A 115 7.44 4.74 -19.89
CA ALA A 115 8.71 4.85 -20.59
C ALA A 115 9.77 3.93 -19.97
N ALA A 116 9.83 3.88 -18.64
CA ALA A 116 10.74 2.99 -17.91
C ALA A 116 10.43 1.52 -18.18
N GLU A 117 9.16 1.11 -18.10
CA GLU A 117 8.71 -0.25 -18.42
C GLU A 117 9.00 -0.61 -19.88
N ALA A 118 8.81 0.32 -20.82
CA ALA A 118 9.16 0.12 -22.23
C ALA A 118 10.67 -0.08 -22.44
N ASP A 119 11.51 0.66 -21.70
CA ASP A 119 12.96 0.47 -21.73
C ASP A 119 13.37 -0.89 -21.14
N VAL A 120 12.75 -1.32 -20.03
CA VAL A 120 12.96 -2.64 -19.43
C VAL A 120 12.62 -3.75 -20.43
N ARG A 121 11.42 -3.71 -21.04
CA ARG A 121 10.98 -4.75 -22.00
C ARG A 121 11.84 -4.80 -23.25
N ALA A 122 12.30 -3.64 -23.71
CA ALA A 122 13.19 -3.55 -24.87
C ALA A 122 14.67 -3.80 -24.52
N LYS A 123 14.99 -4.15 -23.27
CA LYS A 123 16.35 -4.34 -22.76
C LYS A 123 17.26 -3.11 -22.98
N ARG A 124 16.68 -1.90 -23.01
CA ARG A 124 17.40 -0.62 -23.08
C ARG A 124 17.84 -0.16 -21.68
N LEU A 125 18.44 -1.07 -20.93
CA LEU A 125 18.90 -0.83 -19.57
C LEU A 125 20.40 -0.56 -19.56
N LEU A 126 20.84 0.28 -18.62
CA LEU A 126 22.25 0.51 -18.35
C LEU A 126 22.70 -0.42 -17.21
N GLY A 127 23.76 -1.18 -17.45
CA GLY A 127 24.30 -2.15 -16.49
C GLY A 127 23.94 -3.60 -16.83
N PRO A 128 24.05 -4.54 -15.87
CA PRO A 128 24.40 -4.34 -14.47
C PRO A 128 25.82 -3.77 -14.28
N PHE A 129 26.06 -3.12 -13.15
CA PHE A 129 27.37 -2.58 -12.79
C PHE A 129 27.88 -3.28 -11.53
N SER A 130 29.15 -3.69 -11.52
CA SER A 130 29.78 -4.33 -10.36
C SER A 130 30.47 -3.35 -9.41
N THR A 131 30.70 -2.10 -9.85
CA THR A 131 31.31 -1.03 -9.03
C THR A 131 30.59 0.30 -9.19
N VAL A 132 30.68 1.13 -8.15
CA VAL A 132 30.07 2.48 -8.14
C VAL A 132 30.74 3.39 -9.18
N GLU A 133 32.03 3.22 -9.43
CA GLU A 133 32.80 3.96 -10.43
C GLU A 133 32.28 3.67 -11.84
N ALA A 134 32.00 2.40 -12.15
CA ALA A 134 31.44 1.99 -13.45
C ALA A 134 30.04 2.57 -13.67
N PHE A 135 29.19 2.57 -12.64
CA PHE A 135 27.89 3.23 -12.67
C PHE A 135 28.01 4.75 -12.91
N LYS A 136 28.86 5.45 -12.14
CA LYS A 136 29.10 6.90 -12.24
C LYS A 136 29.60 7.32 -13.63
N LYS A 137 30.43 6.51 -14.29
CA LYS A 137 30.92 6.81 -15.64
C LYS A 137 29.81 6.77 -16.69
N ASN A 138 28.84 5.88 -16.52
CA ASN A 138 27.75 5.68 -17.49
C ASN A 138 26.59 6.65 -17.29
N ILE A 139 26.31 7.11 -16.06
CA ILE A 139 25.22 8.05 -15.80
C ILE A 139 25.50 9.47 -16.34
N LYS A 140 26.78 9.87 -16.41
CA LYS A 140 27.22 11.19 -16.90
C LYS A 140 27.20 11.35 -18.43
N ARG A 141 26.84 10.30 -19.17
CA ARG A 141 26.88 10.27 -20.65
C ARG A 141 25.51 10.53 -21.31
N ARG A 142 24.48 10.84 -20.53
CA ARG A 142 23.15 11.24 -21.03
C ARG A 142 23.01 12.76 -21.07
#